data_AF-A0A2E8S2Q4-F1
#
_entry.id   AF-A0A2E8S2Q4-F1
#
_cell.length_a   1.000
_cell.length_b   1.000
_cell.length_c   1.000
_cell.angle_alpha   90.00
_cell.angle_beta   90.00
_cell.angle_gamma   90.00
#
_symmetry.space_group_name_H-M   'P 1'
#
loop_
_entity.id
_entity.type
_entity.pdbx_description
1 polymer ?
#
loop_
_entity_poly.entity_id
_entity_poly.type
_entity_poly.pdbx_seq_one_letter_code
_entity_poly.pdbx_strand_id
1 'polypeptide(L)'
;MFDFLRRMEKSWVIWAMYGVIILMFVGGYIPCANVGQSSGPTGALVKAGPHSFTASDLQMARLVSEGDTDRIINSPFHFVGLAKVEGGDTSRFDHYTQFAAGAGTPPKAPSHRLVDELVETYLISDFGRSLGLRVSDEAMTDRIEWAQTFRSRRGFVGVERYLSTLDGRKISPARFEDFVKREIVRELVIDMVQAMTVVTDQDVDIWVTAMTETRNFDVIRFDAKAIARHLVAKVDLNDSAAFAADEANGAAIQEFYDKNKPRFQDPNVAEGAEGTLSVEDVKLEIAAELVAVKNAEKLLARASEEMVAAAQAAPDQSLAEVASAWKAANDLGDVPALFQATSTGPITRILHGLPPDQKRLGPQVWPMLQFFMNSVAGIGTGEALAAGVYQLNEENRVGMFQADTGTQRYLVRFIGKGTADEAAIKETSEKVREDLQSMRAVTAYRSLVNELRSKNKERVSKIFNDAIEQEYEAMSNRQQVGE
;
A
#
# COMPACT_ATOMS: atom_id res chain seq x y z
N MET A 1 -76.76 -9.48 9.95
CA MET A 1 -76.17 -10.71 9.37
C MET A 1 -75.29 -11.49 10.34
N PHE A 2 -74.62 -10.84 11.31
CA PHE A 2 -73.79 -11.52 12.33
C PHE A 2 -74.55 -12.13 13.53
N ASP A 3 -75.84 -11.82 13.73
CA ASP A 3 -76.64 -12.44 14.81
C ASP A 3 -77.05 -13.89 14.53
N PHE A 4 -77.01 -14.32 13.26
CA PHE A 4 -77.27 -15.71 12.89
C PHE A 4 -76.12 -16.64 13.33
N LEU A 5 -74.88 -16.13 13.40
CA LEU A 5 -73.70 -16.91 13.81
C LEU A 5 -73.63 -17.13 15.34
N ARG A 6 -74.17 -16.21 16.15
CA ARG A 6 -74.19 -16.37 17.62
C ARG A 6 -75.22 -17.39 18.12
N ARG A 7 -76.26 -17.70 17.34
CA ARG A 7 -77.29 -18.68 17.77
C ARG A 7 -76.90 -20.14 17.56
N MET A 8 -75.84 -20.41 16.82
CA MET A 8 -75.43 -21.78 16.51
C MET A 8 -74.28 -22.32 17.38
N GLU A 9 -73.81 -21.54 18.36
CA GLU A 9 -72.63 -21.85 19.20
C GLU A 9 -72.81 -23.09 20.12
N LYS A 10 -74.03 -23.62 20.27
CA LYS A 10 -74.32 -24.82 21.08
C LYS A 10 -74.58 -26.10 20.28
N SER A 11 -74.48 -26.06 18.95
CA SER A 11 -74.71 -27.25 18.14
C SER A 11 -73.45 -28.10 18.08
N TRP A 12 -73.50 -29.30 18.67
CA TRP A 12 -72.44 -30.32 18.54
C TRP A 12 -72.07 -30.55 17.06
N VAL A 13 -73.04 -30.49 16.14
CA VAL A 13 -72.80 -30.69 14.70
C VAL A 13 -71.74 -29.73 14.15
N ILE A 14 -71.65 -28.50 14.66
CA ILE A 14 -70.64 -27.52 14.23
C ILE A 14 -69.27 -27.86 14.78
N TRP A 15 -69.18 -28.34 16.02
CA TRP A 15 -67.92 -28.86 16.59
C TRP A 15 -67.39 -30.07 15.82
N ALA A 16 -68.27 -30.98 15.39
CA ALA A 16 -67.89 -32.11 14.54
C ALA A 16 -67.38 -31.63 13.17
N MET A 17 -68.04 -30.63 12.58
CA MET A 17 -67.64 -30.08 11.28
C MET A 17 -66.30 -29.32 11.36
N TYR A 18 -66.05 -28.55 12.43
CA TYR A 18 -64.73 -27.95 12.66
C TYR A 18 -63.65 -29.00 12.92
N GLY A 19 -63.97 -30.09 13.61
CA GLY A 19 -63.06 -31.23 13.78
C GLY A 19 -62.65 -31.85 12.45
N VAL A 20 -63.59 -31.99 11.50
CA VAL A 20 -63.31 -32.50 10.14
C VAL A 20 -62.50 -31.51 9.31
N ILE A 21 -62.79 -30.21 9.39
CA ILE A 21 -62.02 -29.17 8.69
C ILE A 21 -60.58 -29.11 9.22
N ILE A 22 -60.40 -29.19 10.54
CA ILE A 22 -59.06 -29.21 11.16
C ILE A 22 -58.33 -30.51 10.79
N LEU A 23 -59.00 -31.66 10.75
CA LEU A 23 -58.40 -32.91 10.26
C LEU A 23 -58.02 -32.85 8.77
N MET A 24 -58.79 -32.15 7.94
CA MET A 24 -58.40 -31.90 6.54
C MET A 24 -57.19 -30.96 6.43
N PHE A 25 -57.06 -29.96 7.31
CA PHE A 25 -55.89 -29.08 7.33
C PHE A 25 -54.65 -29.73 7.94
N VAL A 26 -54.80 -30.66 8.89
CA VAL A 26 -53.67 -31.37 9.50
C VAL A 26 -53.26 -32.61 8.70
N GLY A 27 -54.20 -33.28 8.02
CA GLY A 27 -53.94 -34.46 7.21
C GLY A 27 -53.73 -34.19 5.71
N GLY A 28 -54.28 -33.10 5.17
CA GLY A 28 -54.22 -32.73 3.75
C GLY A 28 -53.16 -31.67 3.40
N TYR A 29 -52.52 -31.07 4.40
CA TYR A 29 -51.42 -30.11 4.20
C TYR A 29 -50.06 -30.79 4.42
N ILE A 30 -49.86 -31.94 3.77
CA ILE A 30 -48.53 -32.25 3.25
C ILE A 30 -48.43 -31.37 2.01
N PRO A 31 -47.67 -30.24 2.03
CA PRO A 31 -47.41 -29.54 0.81
C PRO A 31 -46.77 -30.57 -0.14
N CYS A 32 -47.39 -30.80 -1.29
CA CYS A 32 -46.66 -31.30 -2.45
C CYS A 32 -45.59 -30.27 -2.74
N ALA A 33 -44.47 -30.40 -2.02
CA ALA A 33 -43.23 -29.75 -2.30
C ALA A 33 -42.92 -30.07 -3.76
N ASN A 34 -42.56 -29.03 -4.51
CA ASN A 34 -41.93 -29.17 -5.80
C ASN A 34 -40.80 -30.21 -5.66
N VAL A 35 -41.05 -31.40 -6.20
CA VAL A 35 -40.08 -32.47 -6.28
C VAL A 35 -39.06 -32.05 -7.33
N GLY A 36 -37.86 -31.70 -6.85
CA GLY A 36 -36.64 -32.16 -7.47
C GLY A 36 -36.00 -31.27 -8.54
N GLN A 37 -35.77 -30.00 -8.25
CA GLN A 37 -34.46 -29.45 -8.63
C GLN A 37 -33.60 -29.50 -7.38
N SER A 38 -32.83 -30.59 -7.25
CA SER A 38 -31.83 -30.72 -6.20
C SER A 38 -30.85 -29.56 -6.33
N SER A 39 -31.07 -28.52 -5.52
CA SER A 39 -29.97 -27.70 -5.04
C SER A 39 -29.05 -28.67 -4.34
N GLY A 40 -28.03 -29.17 -5.06
CA GLY A 40 -26.94 -29.93 -4.46
C GLY A 40 -26.46 -29.17 -3.21
N PRO A 41 -25.94 -29.87 -2.19
CA PRO A 41 -25.48 -29.24 -0.97
C PRO A 41 -24.58 -28.07 -1.36
N THR A 42 -25.05 -26.85 -1.16
CA THR A 42 -24.23 -25.66 -1.35
C THR A 42 -23.17 -25.75 -0.27
N GLY A 43 -22.04 -26.36 -0.64
CA GLY A 43 -20.91 -26.54 0.24
C GLY A 43 -20.58 -25.22 0.89
N ALA A 44 -20.31 -25.25 2.19
CA ALA A 44 -19.74 -24.10 2.86
C ALA A 44 -18.42 -23.77 2.14
N LEU A 45 -18.34 -22.56 1.56
CA LEU A 45 -17.13 -22.05 0.92
C LEU A 45 -16.06 -21.82 1.98
N VAL A 46 -16.45 -21.24 3.13
CA VAL A 46 -15.57 -20.96 4.26
C VAL A 46 -16.33 -21.17 5.57
N LYS A 47 -15.65 -21.52 6.66
CA LYS A 47 -16.21 -21.46 8.01
C LYS A 47 -15.37 -20.56 8.91
N ALA A 48 -16.01 -19.72 9.71
CA ALA A 48 -15.36 -18.94 10.77
C ALA A 48 -16.14 -19.08 12.07
N GLY A 49 -15.52 -19.71 13.07
CA GLY A 49 -16.20 -20.03 14.33
C GLY A 49 -17.42 -20.93 14.10
N PRO A 50 -18.62 -20.55 14.57
CA PRO A 50 -19.86 -21.29 14.34
C PRO A 50 -20.48 -21.03 12.96
N HIS A 51 -19.96 -20.08 12.18
CA HIS A 51 -20.57 -19.66 10.92
C HIS A 51 -19.99 -20.41 9.74
N SER A 52 -20.87 -20.81 8.82
CA SER A 52 -20.51 -21.34 7.51
C SER A 52 -20.98 -20.38 6.43
N PHE A 53 -20.06 -19.87 5.64
CA PHE A 53 -20.31 -18.99 4.51
C PHE A 53 -20.54 -19.82 3.26
N THR A 54 -21.58 -19.46 2.52
CA THR A 54 -22.03 -20.06 1.27
C THR A 54 -21.91 -19.03 0.16
N ALA A 55 -22.10 -19.43 -1.10
CA ALA A 55 -22.15 -18.49 -2.21
C ALA A 55 -23.22 -17.39 -2.03
N SER A 56 -24.30 -17.71 -1.31
CA SER A 56 -25.36 -16.74 -0.95
C SER A 56 -24.83 -15.63 -0.03
N ASP A 57 -23.91 -15.93 0.88
CA ASP A 57 -23.33 -14.92 1.78
C ASP A 57 -22.41 -13.95 1.02
N LEU A 58 -21.66 -14.46 0.04
CA LEU A 58 -20.88 -13.60 -0.87
C LEU A 58 -21.77 -12.70 -1.72
N GLN A 59 -22.93 -13.20 -2.16
CA GLN A 59 -23.90 -12.38 -2.89
C GLN A 59 -24.51 -11.30 -1.99
N MET A 60 -24.77 -11.57 -0.71
CA MET A 60 -25.22 -10.57 0.25
C MET A 60 -24.15 -9.49 0.50
N ALA A 61 -22.90 -9.88 0.72
CA ALA A 61 -21.79 -8.93 0.86
C ALA A 61 -21.66 -8.03 -0.37
N ARG A 62 -21.77 -8.61 -1.58
CA ARG A 62 -21.79 -7.83 -2.82
C ARG A 62 -22.97 -6.87 -2.90
N LEU A 63 -24.18 -7.32 -2.56
CA LEU A 63 -25.38 -6.46 -2.57
C LEU A 63 -25.24 -5.21 -1.69
N VAL A 64 -24.52 -5.33 -0.57
CA VAL A 64 -24.24 -4.21 0.34
C VAL A 64 -23.06 -3.38 -0.15
N SER A 65 -22.02 -4.01 -0.69
CA SER A 65 -20.79 -3.35 -1.15
C SER A 65 -20.93 -2.62 -2.51
N GLU A 66 -21.75 -3.15 -3.44
CA GLU A 66 -21.89 -2.70 -4.85
C GLU A 66 -22.49 -1.28 -5.01
N GLY A 67 -22.68 -0.53 -3.94
CA GLY A 67 -23.19 0.83 -3.99
C GLY A 67 -22.58 1.80 -2.99
N ASP A 68 -21.53 1.41 -2.30
CA ASP A 68 -21.04 2.20 -1.17
C ASP A 68 -19.62 2.70 -1.42
N THR A 69 -19.32 3.07 -2.66
CA THR A 69 -17.99 3.55 -3.05
C THR A 69 -17.57 4.75 -2.21
N ASP A 70 -18.49 5.68 -1.93
CA ASP A 70 -18.19 6.89 -1.18
C ASP A 70 -17.86 6.60 0.29
N ARG A 71 -18.50 5.59 0.91
CA ARG A 71 -18.18 5.17 2.28
C ARG A 71 -16.92 4.31 2.35
N ILE A 72 -16.70 3.46 1.34
CA ILE A 72 -15.46 2.68 1.20
C ILE A 72 -14.27 3.63 1.01
N ILE A 73 -14.43 4.74 0.29
CA ILE A 73 -13.36 5.72 0.06
C ILE A 73 -13.08 6.55 1.33
N ASN A 74 -14.10 6.90 2.11
CA ASN A 74 -13.95 7.81 3.25
C ASN A 74 -13.77 7.14 4.61
N SER A 75 -13.89 5.81 4.72
CA SER A 75 -13.62 5.11 5.97
C SER A 75 -12.11 4.98 6.21
N PRO A 76 -11.58 5.44 7.36
CA PRO A 76 -10.17 5.26 7.70
C PRO A 76 -9.78 3.77 7.80
N PHE A 77 -10.75 2.86 7.96
CA PHE A 77 -10.51 1.42 8.02
C PHE A 77 -10.44 0.73 6.65
N HIS A 78 -10.88 1.40 5.58
CA HIS A 78 -10.77 0.90 4.21
C HIS A 78 -9.48 1.36 3.49
N PHE A 79 -8.67 2.20 4.13
CA PHE A 79 -7.48 2.88 3.57
C PHE A 79 -6.30 1.99 3.16
N VAL A 80 -6.46 0.67 3.17
CA VAL A 80 -5.37 -0.30 3.02
C VAL A 80 -5.20 -0.79 1.57
N GLY A 81 -6.16 -0.48 0.69
CA GLY A 81 -6.12 -0.91 -0.72
C GLY A 81 -5.83 0.20 -1.74
N LEU A 82 -5.70 1.46 -1.32
CA LEU A 82 -5.71 2.62 -2.22
C LEU A 82 -4.53 3.58 -2.03
N ALA A 83 -3.43 3.15 -1.40
CA ALA A 83 -2.18 3.90 -1.46
C ALA A 83 -1.73 3.99 -2.93
N LYS A 84 -2.08 5.11 -3.56
CA LYS A 84 -1.73 5.49 -4.92
C LYS A 84 -0.21 5.48 -4.98
N VAL A 85 0.36 4.46 -5.64
CA VAL A 85 1.79 4.40 -5.94
C VAL A 85 2.07 5.43 -7.03
N GLU A 86 2.23 6.69 -6.62
CA GLU A 86 2.81 7.70 -7.51
C GLU A 86 4.30 7.39 -7.64
N GLY A 87 4.67 6.73 -8.74
CA GLY A 87 6.06 6.62 -9.19
C GLY A 87 6.64 5.23 -9.47
N GLY A 88 5.84 4.16 -9.46
CA GLY A 88 6.35 2.82 -9.77
C GLY A 88 5.26 1.85 -10.21
N ASP A 89 5.34 1.44 -11.48
CA ASP A 89 4.60 0.35 -12.14
C ASP A 89 3.22 -0.01 -11.56
N THR A 90 2.17 0.59 -12.12
CA THR A 90 0.76 0.30 -11.80
C THR A 90 0.29 -1.07 -12.32
N SER A 91 1.14 -1.83 -13.03
CA SER A 91 0.75 -3.13 -13.62
C SER A 91 0.25 -4.16 -12.61
N ARG A 92 0.61 -4.03 -11.32
CA ARG A 92 0.08 -4.91 -10.25
C ARG A 92 -1.33 -4.53 -9.75
N PHE A 93 -1.80 -3.31 -9.97
CA PHE A 93 -3.14 -2.87 -9.57
C PHE A 93 -4.12 -2.70 -10.75
N ASP A 94 -3.63 -2.43 -11.97
CA ASP A 94 -4.46 -2.33 -13.18
C ASP A 94 -5.13 -3.67 -13.58
N HIS A 95 -4.74 -4.79 -12.96
CA HIS A 95 -5.37 -6.09 -13.19
C HIS A 95 -6.74 -6.31 -12.53
N TYR A 96 -7.27 -5.34 -11.77
CA TYR A 96 -8.53 -5.50 -11.05
C TYR A 96 -9.71 -4.65 -11.56
N THR A 97 -9.50 -3.58 -12.31
CA THR A 97 -10.60 -2.71 -12.78
C THR A 97 -10.83 -2.71 -14.29
N GLN A 98 -9.91 -3.22 -15.12
CA GLN A 98 -9.99 -3.10 -16.59
C GLN A 98 -10.45 -4.35 -17.38
N PHE A 99 -11.07 -5.37 -16.76
CA PHE A 99 -11.53 -6.58 -17.48
C PHE A 99 -13.02 -6.64 -17.79
N ALA A 100 -13.72 -5.49 -17.84
CA ALA A 100 -15.14 -5.43 -18.17
C ALA A 100 -15.47 -5.46 -19.68
N ALA A 101 -14.52 -5.71 -20.60
CA ALA A 101 -14.78 -5.61 -22.05
C ALA A 101 -14.16 -6.71 -22.94
N GLY A 102 -13.83 -7.89 -22.41
CA GLY A 102 -13.36 -9.03 -23.22
C GLY A 102 -14.17 -10.29 -22.93
N ALA A 103 -15.06 -10.68 -23.84
CA ALA A 103 -15.81 -11.92 -23.75
C ALA A 103 -14.85 -13.13 -23.85
N GLY A 104 -14.68 -13.90 -22.76
CA GLY A 104 -14.03 -15.21 -22.84
C GLY A 104 -13.33 -15.74 -21.60
N THR A 105 -13.02 -14.91 -20.59
CA THR A 105 -12.41 -15.43 -19.35
C THR A 105 -13.47 -15.90 -18.35
N PRO A 106 -13.34 -17.12 -17.79
CA PRO A 106 -14.26 -17.60 -16.76
C PRO A 106 -14.22 -16.65 -15.55
N PRO A 107 -15.34 -16.53 -14.80
CA PRO A 107 -15.38 -15.68 -13.61
C PRO A 107 -14.26 -16.09 -12.65
N LYS A 108 -13.32 -15.17 -12.37
CA LYS A 108 -12.26 -15.39 -11.36
C LYS A 108 -12.93 -15.81 -10.05
N ALA A 109 -12.29 -16.76 -9.34
CA ALA A 109 -12.66 -17.19 -7.99
C ALA A 109 -13.07 -15.98 -7.12
N PRO A 110 -14.04 -16.13 -6.19
CA PRO A 110 -14.45 -15.02 -5.34
C PRO A 110 -13.20 -14.35 -4.75
N SER A 111 -13.03 -13.06 -5.01
CA SER A 111 -11.82 -12.34 -4.61
C SER A 111 -11.60 -12.58 -3.12
N HIS A 112 -10.47 -13.15 -2.73
CA HIS A 112 -10.12 -13.46 -1.33
C HIS A 112 -10.51 -12.33 -0.37
N ARG A 113 -10.41 -11.08 -0.82
CA ARG A 113 -10.88 -9.87 -0.15
C ARG A 113 -12.33 -9.91 0.36
N LEU A 114 -13.30 -10.34 -0.45
CA LEU A 114 -14.72 -10.41 -0.06
C LEU A 114 -14.98 -11.49 1.00
N VAL A 115 -14.26 -12.61 0.89
CA VAL A 115 -14.30 -13.67 1.90
C VAL A 115 -13.71 -13.17 3.21
N ASP A 116 -12.56 -12.49 3.16
CA ASP A 116 -11.93 -11.88 4.34
C ASP A 116 -12.84 -10.85 5.02
N GLU A 117 -13.52 -10.02 4.24
CA GLU A 117 -14.48 -9.03 4.74
C GLU A 117 -15.69 -9.69 5.41
N LEU A 118 -16.26 -10.74 4.80
CA LEU A 118 -17.33 -11.53 5.42
C LEU A 118 -16.91 -12.15 6.75
N VAL A 119 -15.73 -12.78 6.78
CA VAL A 119 -15.18 -13.38 8.00
C VAL A 119 -15.02 -12.31 9.08
N GLU A 120 -14.47 -11.15 8.73
CA GLU A 120 -14.30 -10.02 9.64
C GLU A 120 -15.64 -9.51 10.18
N THR A 121 -16.62 -9.28 9.31
CA THR A 121 -17.97 -8.85 9.71
C THR A 121 -18.58 -9.78 10.74
N TYR A 122 -18.52 -11.08 10.53
CA TYR A 122 -19.13 -12.04 11.45
C TYR A 122 -18.39 -12.10 12.78
N LEU A 123 -17.05 -12.12 12.76
CA LEU A 123 -16.25 -12.11 13.99
C LEU A 123 -16.48 -10.85 14.82
N ILE A 124 -16.46 -9.69 14.19
CA ILE A 124 -16.62 -8.39 14.87
C ILE A 124 -18.06 -8.20 15.33
N SER A 125 -19.05 -8.57 14.53
CA SER A 125 -20.47 -8.46 14.92
C SER A 125 -20.83 -9.40 16.06
N ASP A 126 -20.29 -10.62 16.10
CA ASP A 126 -20.46 -11.52 17.23
C ASP A 126 -19.83 -10.97 18.50
N PHE A 127 -18.62 -10.41 18.40
CA PHE A 127 -17.97 -9.72 19.51
C PHE A 127 -18.83 -8.54 20.01
N GLY A 128 -19.32 -7.67 19.11
CA GLY A 128 -20.19 -6.57 19.47
C GLY A 128 -21.49 -7.02 20.14
N ARG A 129 -22.14 -8.07 19.62
CA ARG A 129 -23.33 -8.68 20.24
C ARG A 129 -23.03 -9.26 21.62
N SER A 130 -21.84 -9.83 21.83
CA SER A 130 -21.41 -10.32 23.14
C SER A 130 -21.23 -9.20 24.18
N LEU A 131 -20.93 -7.98 23.73
CA LEU A 131 -20.91 -6.76 24.55
C LEU A 131 -22.31 -6.16 24.76
N GLY A 132 -23.36 -6.76 24.20
CA GLY A 132 -24.74 -6.28 24.31
C GLY A 132 -25.11 -5.20 23.30
N LEU A 133 -24.29 -4.95 22.27
CA LEU A 133 -24.64 -4.03 21.18
C LEU A 133 -25.84 -4.58 20.40
N ARG A 134 -26.82 -3.72 20.14
CA ARG A 134 -28.06 -4.03 19.43
C ARG A 134 -28.33 -2.99 18.35
N VAL A 135 -29.02 -3.41 17.31
CA VAL A 135 -29.44 -2.56 16.19
C VAL A 135 -30.93 -2.29 16.36
N SER A 136 -31.33 -1.01 16.31
CA SER A 136 -32.74 -0.64 16.26
C SER A 136 -33.32 -0.98 14.88
N ASP A 137 -34.62 -1.24 14.82
CA ASP A 137 -35.28 -1.54 13.55
C ASP A 137 -35.19 -0.34 12.59
N GLU A 138 -35.22 0.90 13.11
CA GLU A 138 -35.01 2.13 12.34
C GLU A 138 -33.64 2.18 11.67
N ALA A 139 -32.55 1.92 12.40
CA ALA A 139 -31.20 1.92 11.82
C ALA A 139 -31.02 0.86 10.73
N MET A 140 -31.67 -0.30 10.89
CA MET A 140 -31.70 -1.33 9.86
C MET A 140 -32.49 -0.87 8.63
N THR A 141 -33.70 -0.32 8.82
CA THR A 141 -34.53 0.20 7.73
C THR A 141 -33.80 1.30 6.96
N ASP A 142 -33.23 2.28 7.65
CA ASP A 142 -32.44 3.34 7.05
C ASP A 142 -31.31 2.76 6.19
N ARG A 143 -30.55 1.78 6.73
CA ARG A 143 -29.47 1.14 5.99
C ARG A 143 -29.95 0.48 4.71
N ILE A 144 -31.10 -0.20 4.74
CA ILE A 144 -31.69 -0.86 3.57
C ILE A 144 -32.17 0.18 2.54
N GLU A 145 -32.80 1.26 2.98
CA GLU A 145 -33.28 2.33 2.10
C GLU A 145 -32.14 3.10 1.42
N TRP A 146 -31.00 3.25 2.11
CA TRP A 146 -29.82 3.93 1.58
C TRP A 146 -28.95 3.07 0.65
N ALA A 147 -29.07 1.74 0.70
CA ALA A 147 -28.31 0.84 -0.16
C ALA A 147 -28.67 1.05 -1.63
N GLN A 148 -27.66 1.31 -2.50
CA GLN A 148 -27.92 1.67 -3.90
C GLN A 148 -28.70 0.61 -4.68
N THR A 149 -28.50 -0.67 -4.35
CA THR A 149 -29.26 -1.79 -4.94
C THR A 149 -30.78 -1.59 -4.79
N PHE A 150 -31.21 -1.00 -3.68
CA PHE A 150 -32.63 -0.75 -3.38
C PHE A 150 -33.01 0.72 -3.55
N ARG A 151 -32.18 1.51 -4.24
CA ARG A 151 -32.45 2.92 -4.52
C ARG A 151 -32.66 3.16 -6.01
N SER A 152 -33.61 4.02 -6.32
CA SER A 152 -33.82 4.60 -7.64
C SER A 152 -33.46 6.09 -7.60
N ARG A 153 -33.50 6.76 -8.76
CA ARG A 153 -33.41 8.23 -8.82
C ARG A 153 -34.46 8.95 -7.96
N ARG A 154 -35.55 8.26 -7.58
CA ARG A 154 -36.67 8.81 -6.79
C ARG A 154 -36.66 8.35 -5.31
N GLY A 155 -35.57 7.73 -4.85
CA GLY A 155 -35.47 7.16 -3.49
C GLY A 155 -35.67 5.64 -3.47
N PHE A 156 -36.03 5.09 -2.32
CA PHE A 156 -36.21 3.65 -2.11
C PHE A 156 -37.16 3.05 -3.16
N VAL A 157 -36.80 1.88 -3.70
CA VAL A 157 -37.53 1.22 -4.79
C VAL A 157 -38.89 0.63 -4.35
N GLY A 158 -39.18 0.63 -3.06
CA GLY A 158 -40.38 0.04 -2.47
C GLY A 158 -40.20 -1.44 -2.10
N VAL A 159 -41.07 -1.91 -1.18
CA VAL A 159 -40.99 -3.26 -0.59
C VAL A 159 -41.09 -4.36 -1.66
N GLU A 160 -41.98 -4.21 -2.64
CA GLU A 160 -42.17 -5.23 -3.70
C GLU A 160 -40.89 -5.47 -4.50
N ARG A 161 -40.20 -4.40 -4.91
CA ARG A 161 -38.96 -4.52 -5.67
C ARG A 161 -37.79 -4.98 -4.80
N TYR A 162 -37.75 -4.61 -3.53
CA TYR A 162 -36.83 -5.17 -2.54
C TYR A 162 -36.99 -6.71 -2.45
N LEU A 163 -38.22 -7.19 -2.21
CA LEU A 163 -38.52 -8.62 -2.11
C LEU A 163 -38.20 -9.36 -3.42
N SER A 164 -38.59 -8.79 -4.57
CA SER A 164 -38.30 -9.38 -5.89
C SER A 164 -36.80 -9.48 -6.18
N THR A 165 -36.02 -8.47 -5.77
CA THR A 165 -34.55 -8.47 -5.93
C THR A 165 -33.89 -9.55 -5.09
N LEU A 166 -34.36 -9.73 -3.85
CA LEU A 166 -33.86 -10.80 -2.97
C LEU A 166 -34.27 -12.20 -3.45
N ASP A 167 -35.52 -12.39 -3.89
CA ASP A 167 -35.98 -13.67 -4.44
C ASP A 167 -35.25 -14.07 -5.72
N GLY A 168 -34.97 -13.09 -6.60
CA GLY A 168 -34.16 -13.29 -7.80
C GLY A 168 -32.75 -13.80 -7.50
N ARG A 169 -32.23 -13.53 -6.30
CA ARG A 169 -30.92 -13.99 -5.80
C ARG A 169 -31.03 -15.15 -4.81
N LYS A 170 -32.24 -15.69 -4.58
CA LYS A 170 -32.51 -16.78 -3.62
C LYS A 170 -32.04 -16.45 -2.19
N ILE A 171 -32.16 -15.19 -1.79
CA ILE A 171 -31.88 -14.71 -0.43
C ILE A 171 -33.22 -14.41 0.24
N SER A 172 -33.43 -14.89 1.47
CA SER A 172 -34.63 -14.54 2.23
C SER A 172 -34.49 -13.15 2.88
N PRO A 173 -35.59 -12.39 3.02
CA PRO A 173 -35.55 -11.07 3.69
C PRO A 173 -34.94 -11.13 5.08
N ALA A 174 -35.34 -12.09 5.91
CA ALA A 174 -34.82 -12.25 7.26
C ALA A 174 -33.30 -12.51 7.31
N ARG A 175 -32.75 -13.26 6.33
CA ARG A 175 -31.32 -13.52 6.24
C ARG A 175 -30.55 -12.28 5.82
N PHE A 176 -31.08 -11.54 4.83
CA PHE A 176 -30.50 -10.27 4.40
C PHE A 176 -30.50 -9.23 5.53
N GLU A 177 -31.61 -9.12 6.25
CA GLU A 177 -31.75 -8.23 7.40
C GLU A 177 -30.81 -8.59 8.54
N ASP A 178 -30.61 -9.87 8.87
CA ASP A 178 -29.58 -10.26 9.86
C ASP A 178 -28.17 -9.86 9.40
N PHE A 179 -27.86 -10.02 8.11
CA PHE A 179 -26.59 -9.57 7.54
C PHE A 179 -26.41 -8.05 7.68
N VAL A 180 -27.43 -7.26 7.33
CA VAL A 180 -27.42 -5.80 7.51
C VAL A 180 -27.24 -5.43 8.98
N LYS A 181 -27.93 -6.11 9.91
CA LYS A 181 -27.73 -5.90 11.35
C LYS A 181 -26.29 -6.19 11.77
N ARG A 182 -25.64 -7.21 11.21
CA ARG A 182 -24.24 -7.53 11.52
C ARG A 182 -23.28 -6.45 11.03
N GLU A 183 -23.48 -5.91 9.83
CA GLU A 183 -22.70 -4.76 9.33
C GLU A 183 -22.86 -3.53 10.24
N ILE A 184 -24.08 -3.22 10.66
CA ILE A 184 -24.30 -2.09 11.59
C ILE A 184 -23.60 -2.34 12.94
N VAL A 185 -23.68 -3.55 13.51
CA VAL A 185 -22.95 -3.87 14.75
C VAL A 185 -21.44 -3.76 14.55
N ARG A 186 -20.92 -4.21 13.40
CA ARG A 186 -19.49 -4.09 13.06
C ARG A 186 -19.05 -2.63 13.10
N GLU A 187 -19.83 -1.74 12.51
CA GLU A 187 -19.56 -0.30 12.54
C GLU A 187 -19.63 0.30 13.93
N LEU A 188 -20.62 -0.09 14.74
CA LEU A 188 -20.67 0.34 16.14
C LEU A 188 -19.44 -0.10 16.94
N VAL A 189 -18.90 -1.30 16.66
CA VAL A 189 -17.64 -1.76 17.26
C VAL A 189 -16.46 -0.92 16.77
N ILE A 190 -16.42 -0.58 15.48
CA ILE A 190 -15.41 0.31 14.91
C ILE A 190 -15.44 1.68 15.59
N ASP A 191 -16.62 2.31 15.70
CA ASP A 191 -16.83 3.59 16.35
C ASP A 191 -16.44 3.54 17.84
N MET A 192 -16.78 2.44 18.53
CA MET A 192 -16.37 2.20 19.91
C MET A 192 -14.84 2.10 20.03
N VAL A 193 -14.17 1.38 19.12
CA VAL A 193 -12.70 1.29 19.10
C VAL A 193 -12.08 2.67 18.87
N GLN A 194 -12.61 3.45 17.91
CA GLN A 194 -12.19 4.84 17.69
C GLN A 194 -12.34 5.70 18.95
N ALA A 195 -13.50 5.62 19.61
CA ALA A 195 -13.77 6.38 20.82
C ALA A 195 -12.87 6.01 22.00
N MET A 196 -12.37 4.77 22.06
CA MET A 196 -11.40 4.32 23.07
C MET A 196 -9.96 4.71 22.76
N THR A 197 -9.65 5.13 21.53
CA THR A 197 -8.30 5.57 21.18
C THR A 197 -8.05 7.01 21.65
N VAL A 198 -7.08 7.16 22.54
CA VAL A 198 -6.65 8.47 23.03
C VAL A 198 -5.36 8.85 22.30
N VAL A 199 -5.32 10.06 21.74
CA VAL A 199 -4.08 10.71 21.28
C VAL A 199 -3.69 11.72 22.34
N THR A 200 -2.50 11.59 22.92
CA THR A 200 -2.02 12.53 23.93
C THR A 200 -1.41 13.76 23.26
N ASP A 201 -1.41 14.90 23.95
CA ASP A 201 -0.73 16.10 23.44
C ASP A 201 0.77 15.84 23.21
N GLN A 202 1.39 15.00 24.04
CA GLN A 202 2.77 14.56 23.83
C GLN A 202 2.98 13.83 22.50
N ASP A 203 2.02 13.00 22.08
CA ASP A 203 2.10 12.33 20.77
C ASP A 203 2.05 13.38 19.66
N VAL A 204 1.10 14.32 19.75
CA VAL A 204 0.97 15.41 18.78
C VAL A 204 2.25 16.24 18.73
N ASP A 205 2.80 16.64 19.87
CA ASP A 205 4.02 17.45 19.94
C ASP A 205 5.22 16.76 19.30
N ILE A 206 5.39 15.45 19.51
CA ILE A 206 6.47 14.67 18.86
C ILE A 206 6.33 14.74 17.35
N TRP A 207 5.12 14.53 16.84
CA TRP A 207 4.85 14.50 15.41
C TRP A 207 4.89 15.88 14.76
N VAL A 208 4.34 16.90 15.41
CA VAL A 208 4.40 18.29 14.96
C VAL A 208 5.84 18.75 14.94
N THR A 209 6.62 18.47 16.00
CA THR A 209 8.06 18.78 16.00
C THR A 209 8.74 18.08 14.83
N ALA A 210 8.47 16.79 14.60
CA ALA A 210 9.06 16.05 13.50
C ALA A 210 8.63 16.56 12.11
N MET A 211 7.42 17.10 11.95
CA MET A 211 6.89 17.62 10.67
C MET A 211 7.24 19.09 10.41
N THR A 212 7.46 19.88 11.46
CA THR A 212 7.72 21.32 11.38
C THR A 212 9.18 21.69 11.61
N GLU A 213 10.00 20.74 12.08
CA GLU A 213 11.45 20.88 12.11
C GLU A 213 11.98 20.96 10.68
N THR A 214 12.64 22.07 10.40
CA THR A 214 13.31 22.30 9.13
C THR A 214 14.81 22.20 9.37
N ARG A 215 15.53 21.59 8.43
CA ARG A 215 16.99 21.50 8.50
C ARG A 215 17.60 22.15 7.27
N ASN A 216 18.59 22.99 7.54
CA ASN A 216 19.33 23.70 6.52
C ASN A 216 20.64 22.94 6.28
N PHE A 217 20.92 22.64 5.02
CA PHE A 217 22.14 21.96 4.63
C PHE A 217 22.86 22.72 3.53
N ASP A 218 24.18 22.62 3.56
CA ASP A 218 25.04 22.97 2.45
C ASP A 218 25.49 21.65 1.80
N VAL A 219 25.47 21.56 0.48
CA VAL A 219 25.70 20.29 -0.22
C VAL A 219 26.65 20.48 -1.38
N ILE A 220 27.66 19.62 -1.43
CA ILE A 220 28.47 19.41 -2.64
C ILE A 220 28.18 18.01 -3.15
N ARG A 221 27.67 17.95 -4.37
CA ARG A 221 27.52 16.68 -5.08
C ARG A 221 28.76 16.39 -5.89
N PHE A 222 29.23 15.15 -5.77
CA PHE A 222 30.27 14.59 -6.60
C PHE A 222 29.68 13.52 -7.50
N ASP A 223 30.01 13.56 -8.78
CA ASP A 223 29.57 12.58 -9.77
C ASP A 223 30.80 11.99 -10.47
N ALA A 224 31.12 10.74 -10.15
CA ALA A 224 32.26 10.04 -10.72
C ALA A 224 32.17 9.94 -12.24
N LYS A 225 30.97 9.80 -12.82
CA LYS A 225 30.79 9.73 -14.29
C LYS A 225 31.04 11.08 -14.95
N ALA A 226 30.64 12.16 -14.29
CA ALA A 226 30.93 13.50 -14.80
C ALA A 226 32.44 13.77 -14.80
N ILE A 227 33.15 13.37 -13.73
CA ILE A 227 34.61 13.45 -13.65
C ILE A 227 35.27 12.57 -14.71
N ALA A 228 34.84 11.32 -14.84
CA ALA A 228 35.36 10.38 -15.82
C ALA A 228 35.30 10.94 -17.23
N ARG A 229 34.16 11.51 -17.65
CA ARG A 229 33.99 12.13 -18.98
C ARG A 229 35.02 13.22 -19.28
N HIS A 230 35.44 14.00 -18.28
CA HIS A 230 36.53 14.98 -18.45
C HIS A 230 37.92 14.34 -18.47
N LEU A 231 38.10 13.22 -17.78
CA LEU A 231 39.37 12.51 -17.73
C LEU A 231 39.62 11.65 -18.96
N VAL A 232 38.58 11.17 -19.67
CA VAL A 232 38.72 10.33 -20.88
C VAL A 232 39.69 10.97 -21.90
N ALA A 233 39.55 12.27 -22.17
CA ALA A 233 40.41 12.99 -23.11
C ALA A 233 41.87 13.13 -22.65
N LYS A 234 42.17 12.81 -21.39
CA LYS A 234 43.50 12.90 -20.76
C LYS A 234 44.08 11.53 -20.42
N VAL A 235 43.38 10.43 -20.70
CA VAL A 235 43.91 9.08 -20.46
C VAL A 235 45.01 8.79 -21.47
N ASP A 236 46.17 8.34 -20.98
CA ASP A 236 47.27 7.90 -21.83
C ASP A 236 46.83 6.66 -22.62
N LEU A 237 47.11 6.63 -23.92
CA LEU A 237 46.81 5.48 -24.78
C LEU A 237 47.52 4.20 -24.28
N ASN A 238 48.71 4.33 -23.67
CA ASN A 238 49.45 3.22 -23.09
C ASN A 238 48.72 2.63 -21.88
N ASP A 239 48.09 3.45 -21.04
CA ASP A 239 47.30 2.98 -19.90
C ASP A 239 46.04 2.25 -20.36
N SER A 240 45.40 2.75 -21.42
CA SER A 240 44.22 2.12 -22.04
C SER A 240 44.58 0.78 -22.68
N ALA A 241 45.71 0.72 -23.40
CA ALA A 241 46.22 -0.52 -23.99
C ALA A 241 46.63 -1.53 -22.92
N ALA A 242 47.30 -1.10 -21.85
CA ALA A 242 47.66 -1.97 -20.73
C ALA A 242 46.41 -2.52 -20.02
N PHE A 243 45.38 -1.69 -19.81
CA PHE A 243 44.12 -2.12 -19.22
C PHE A 243 43.37 -3.12 -20.10
N ALA A 244 43.34 -2.89 -21.42
CA ALA A 244 42.72 -3.79 -22.39
C ALA A 244 43.45 -5.14 -22.54
N ALA A 245 44.78 -5.14 -22.38
CA ALA A 245 45.62 -6.33 -22.48
C ALA A 245 45.55 -7.24 -21.24
N ASP A 246 45.14 -6.71 -20.09
CA ASP A 246 44.97 -7.48 -18.86
C ASP A 246 43.66 -8.29 -18.93
N GLU A 247 43.79 -9.62 -19.01
CA GLU A 247 42.67 -10.56 -19.11
C GLU A 247 41.65 -10.41 -17.96
N ALA A 248 42.09 -9.96 -16.79
CA ALA A 248 41.19 -9.74 -15.65
C ALA A 248 40.13 -8.65 -15.92
N ASN A 249 40.40 -7.72 -16.84
CA ASN A 249 39.49 -6.64 -17.22
C ASN A 249 38.54 -7.03 -18.38
N GLY A 250 38.76 -8.18 -19.02
CA GLY A 250 37.98 -8.61 -20.19
C GLY A 250 36.47 -8.68 -19.93
N ALA A 251 36.07 -9.15 -18.74
CA ALA A 251 34.67 -9.21 -18.35
C ALA A 251 34.03 -7.81 -18.20
N ALA A 252 34.76 -6.85 -17.61
CA ALA A 252 34.26 -5.49 -17.43
C ALA A 252 34.12 -4.74 -18.76
N ILE A 253 35.06 -4.96 -19.69
CA ILE A 253 35.02 -4.39 -21.06
C ILE A 253 33.80 -4.95 -21.80
N GLN A 254 33.58 -6.27 -21.75
CA GLN A 254 32.44 -6.91 -22.40
C GLN A 254 31.10 -6.45 -21.81
N GLU A 255 30.99 -6.39 -20.49
CA GLU A 255 29.78 -5.90 -19.81
C GLU A 255 29.48 -4.44 -20.18
N PHE A 256 30.50 -3.60 -20.26
CA PHE A 256 30.35 -2.21 -20.68
C PHE A 256 29.87 -2.12 -22.13
N TYR A 257 30.46 -2.91 -23.04
CA TYR A 257 30.03 -2.99 -24.43
C TYR A 257 28.56 -3.39 -24.53
N ASP A 258 28.15 -4.45 -23.85
CA ASP A 258 26.79 -4.97 -23.92
C ASP A 258 25.75 -3.98 -23.38
N LYS A 259 26.06 -3.27 -22.29
CA LYS A 259 25.19 -2.21 -21.75
C LYS A 259 25.08 -0.98 -22.65
N ASN A 260 26.12 -0.68 -23.43
CA ASN A 260 26.18 0.51 -24.30
C ASN A 260 26.10 0.15 -25.79
N LYS A 261 25.65 -1.06 -26.12
CA LYS A 261 25.60 -1.61 -27.48
C LYS A 261 24.97 -0.66 -28.52
N PRO A 262 23.88 0.09 -28.23
CA PRO A 262 23.33 1.04 -29.19
C PRO A 262 24.32 2.14 -29.62
N ARG A 263 25.25 2.55 -28.74
CA ARG A 263 26.27 3.57 -29.03
C ARG A 263 27.30 3.07 -30.05
N PHE A 264 27.67 1.79 -29.95
CA PHE A 264 28.69 1.18 -30.80
C PHE A 264 28.11 0.60 -32.11
N GLN A 265 26.78 0.54 -32.22
CA GLN A 265 26.08 0.01 -33.40
C GLN A 265 25.44 1.10 -34.28
N ASP A 266 25.62 2.39 -33.96
CA ASP A 266 25.04 3.47 -34.76
C ASP A 266 25.67 3.51 -36.16
N PRO A 267 24.90 3.21 -37.23
CA PRO A 267 25.42 3.19 -38.60
C PRO A 267 25.89 4.56 -39.09
N ASN A 268 25.46 5.67 -38.47
CA ASN A 268 25.95 7.01 -38.82
C ASN A 268 27.39 7.26 -38.35
N VAL A 269 27.88 6.50 -37.36
CA VAL A 269 29.32 6.48 -37.00
C VAL A 269 30.12 5.69 -38.04
N ALA A 270 29.47 4.77 -38.76
CA ALA A 270 30.08 3.97 -39.82
C ALA A 270 30.09 4.64 -41.21
N GLU A 271 29.25 5.66 -41.46
CA GLU A 271 29.13 6.30 -42.79
C GLU A 271 29.93 7.62 -42.96
N GLY A 272 30.50 8.18 -41.89
CA GLY A 272 31.15 9.51 -41.93
C GLY A 272 32.68 9.54 -42.06
N ALA A 273 33.37 8.42 -41.88
CA ALA A 273 34.82 8.31 -42.02
C ALA A 273 35.14 6.96 -42.68
N GLU A 274 36.11 6.92 -43.59
CA GLU A 274 36.52 5.75 -44.40
C GLU A 274 37.06 4.52 -43.62
N GLY A 275 36.64 4.28 -42.37
CA GLY A 275 37.02 3.11 -41.60
C GLY A 275 35.92 2.66 -40.64
N THR A 276 35.39 1.46 -40.86
CA THR A 276 34.76 0.69 -39.79
C THR A 276 35.75 0.58 -38.64
N LEU A 277 35.42 1.13 -37.45
CA LEU A 277 36.20 0.95 -36.24
C LEU A 277 36.44 -0.55 -36.03
N SER A 278 37.71 -0.94 -35.87
CA SER A 278 38.03 -2.33 -35.59
C SER A 278 37.50 -2.72 -34.21
N VAL A 279 37.32 -4.02 -33.98
CA VAL A 279 36.93 -4.53 -32.65
C VAL A 279 37.98 -4.11 -31.60
N GLU A 280 39.24 -4.04 -32.01
CA GLU A 280 40.38 -3.59 -31.23
C GLU A 280 40.27 -2.10 -30.87
N ASP A 281 39.84 -1.23 -31.79
CA ASP A 281 39.63 0.20 -31.52
C ASP A 281 38.49 0.41 -30.52
N VAL A 282 37.37 -0.31 -30.68
CA VAL A 282 36.24 -0.26 -29.73
C VAL A 282 36.67 -0.75 -28.35
N LYS A 283 37.48 -1.82 -28.27
CA LYS A 283 38.05 -2.30 -27.00
C LYS A 283 38.95 -1.25 -26.35
N LEU A 284 39.80 -0.57 -27.13
CA LEU A 284 40.68 0.48 -26.63
C LEU A 284 39.89 1.70 -26.14
N GLU A 285 38.81 2.10 -26.84
CA GLU A 285 37.91 3.18 -26.41
C GLU A 285 37.22 2.83 -25.08
N ILE A 286 36.66 1.63 -24.97
CA ILE A 286 36.02 1.16 -23.72
C ILE A 286 37.06 1.09 -22.59
N ALA A 287 38.26 0.59 -22.88
CA ALA A 287 39.34 0.54 -21.88
C ALA A 287 39.73 1.93 -21.41
N ALA A 288 39.84 2.91 -22.31
CA ALA A 288 40.10 4.30 -21.95
C ALA A 288 39.01 4.87 -21.04
N GLU A 289 37.73 4.58 -21.32
CA GLU A 289 36.62 4.99 -20.47
C GLU A 289 36.65 4.33 -19.09
N LEU A 290 36.92 3.02 -19.01
CA LEU A 290 37.00 2.31 -17.74
C LEU A 290 38.20 2.78 -16.90
N VAL A 291 39.35 3.03 -17.54
CA VAL A 291 40.51 3.64 -16.88
C VAL A 291 40.17 5.05 -16.38
N ALA A 292 39.47 5.86 -17.18
CA ALA A 292 39.01 7.18 -16.76
C ALA A 292 38.05 7.11 -15.57
N VAL A 293 37.12 6.15 -15.54
CA VAL A 293 36.22 5.90 -14.40
C VAL A 293 37.02 5.50 -13.16
N LYS A 294 37.94 4.55 -13.26
CA LYS A 294 38.79 4.12 -12.14
C LYS A 294 39.65 5.27 -11.58
N ASN A 295 40.21 6.10 -12.46
CA ASN A 295 40.98 7.27 -12.07
C ASN A 295 40.07 8.34 -11.45
N ALA A 296 38.87 8.54 -11.98
CA ALA A 296 37.86 9.43 -11.40
C ALA A 296 37.44 8.98 -10.00
N GLU A 297 37.24 7.68 -9.78
CA GLU A 297 36.91 7.12 -8.47
C GLU A 297 38.03 7.31 -7.44
N LYS A 298 39.29 7.08 -7.83
CA LYS A 298 40.45 7.33 -6.96
C LYS A 298 40.57 8.81 -6.61
N LEU A 299 40.46 9.69 -7.60
CA LEU A 299 40.51 11.13 -7.40
C LEU A 299 39.35 11.58 -6.51
N LEU A 300 38.15 11.02 -6.74
CA LEU A 300 36.97 11.29 -5.93
C LEU A 300 37.15 10.84 -4.48
N ALA A 301 37.73 9.66 -4.25
CA ALA A 301 37.99 9.18 -2.89
C ALA A 301 38.94 10.11 -2.14
N ARG A 302 40.06 10.47 -2.77
CA ARG A 302 41.02 11.42 -2.19
C ARG A 302 40.40 12.79 -1.95
N ALA A 303 39.70 13.35 -2.94
CA ALA A 303 39.02 14.64 -2.84
C ALA A 303 37.96 14.62 -1.73
N SER A 304 37.20 13.53 -1.62
CA SER A 304 36.19 13.34 -0.57
C SER A 304 36.83 13.42 0.82
N GLU A 305 37.92 12.68 1.05
CA GLU A 305 38.62 12.65 2.34
C GLU A 305 39.21 14.02 2.69
N GLU A 306 39.92 14.65 1.76
CA GLU A 306 40.55 15.95 1.98
C GLU A 306 39.51 17.07 2.18
N MET A 307 38.39 17.05 1.44
CA MET A 307 37.31 18.04 1.62
C MET A 307 36.54 17.85 2.92
N VAL A 308 36.33 16.61 3.36
CA VAL A 308 35.75 16.35 4.70
C VAL A 308 36.68 16.91 5.78
N ALA A 309 37.98 16.63 5.70
CA ALA A 309 38.96 17.14 6.65
C ALA A 309 39.00 18.68 6.66
N ALA A 310 38.98 19.31 5.47
CA ALA A 310 38.96 20.76 5.35
C ALA A 310 37.67 21.38 5.91
N ALA A 311 36.50 20.78 5.63
CA ALA A 311 35.22 21.24 6.14
C ALA A 311 35.09 21.04 7.67
N GLN A 312 35.67 19.97 8.22
CA GLN A 312 35.73 19.74 9.67
C GLN A 312 36.68 20.72 10.37
N ALA A 313 37.77 21.12 9.72
CA ALA A 313 38.70 22.11 10.24
C ALA A 313 38.11 23.54 10.24
N ALA A 314 37.11 23.81 9.39
CA ALA A 314 36.45 25.10 9.25
C ALA A 314 34.90 24.96 9.25
N PRO A 315 34.27 24.52 10.36
CA PRO A 315 32.85 24.14 10.38
C PRO A 315 31.89 25.29 10.05
N ASP A 316 32.32 26.53 10.28
CA ASP A 316 31.52 27.73 10.02
C ASP A 316 31.60 28.22 8.56
N GLN A 317 32.64 27.82 7.81
CA GLN A 317 32.79 28.20 6.41
C GLN A 317 31.86 27.41 5.51
N SER A 318 31.31 28.07 4.48
CA SER A 318 30.48 27.41 3.49
C SER A 318 31.24 26.31 2.75
N LEU A 319 30.55 25.25 2.35
CA LEU A 319 31.19 24.20 1.56
C LEU A 319 31.71 24.76 0.23
N ALA A 320 31.07 25.80 -0.32
CA ALA A 320 31.56 26.51 -1.50
C ALA A 320 32.93 27.19 -1.26
N GLU A 321 33.13 27.82 -0.10
CA GLU A 321 34.42 28.40 0.30
C GLU A 321 35.47 27.31 0.54
N VAL A 322 35.11 26.24 1.28
CA VAL A 322 35.99 25.09 1.52
C VAL A 322 36.43 24.45 0.20
N ALA A 323 35.50 24.24 -0.74
CA ALA A 323 35.80 23.69 -2.05
C ALA A 323 36.70 24.63 -2.86
N SER A 324 36.50 25.95 -2.77
CA SER A 324 37.33 26.94 -3.47
C SER A 324 38.76 26.95 -2.91
N ALA A 325 38.92 26.90 -1.60
CA ALA A 325 40.23 26.84 -0.94
C ALA A 325 40.95 25.50 -1.26
N TRP A 326 40.22 24.39 -1.20
CA TRP A 326 40.76 23.07 -1.54
C TRP A 326 41.20 22.99 -3.01
N LYS A 327 40.42 23.58 -3.93
CA LYS A 327 40.79 23.70 -5.35
C LYS A 327 42.08 24.48 -5.53
N ALA A 328 42.22 25.62 -4.87
CA ALA A 328 43.43 26.45 -4.94
C ALA A 328 44.68 25.71 -4.42
N ALA A 329 44.52 24.79 -3.47
CA ALA A 329 45.62 24.04 -2.89
C ALA A 329 46.08 22.82 -3.71
N ASN A 330 45.24 22.26 -4.59
CA ASN A 330 45.49 20.96 -5.22
C ASN A 330 45.76 20.98 -6.74
N ASP A 331 45.82 22.15 -7.38
CA ASP A 331 46.11 22.34 -8.82
C ASP A 331 45.44 21.30 -9.75
N LEU A 332 44.11 21.21 -9.66
CA LEU A 332 43.34 20.17 -10.36
C LEU A 332 43.00 20.52 -11.83
N GLY A 333 43.61 21.56 -12.41
CA GLY A 333 43.33 22.03 -13.78
C GLY A 333 41.85 22.42 -13.99
N ASP A 334 41.27 22.08 -15.16
CA ASP A 334 39.87 22.39 -15.58
C ASP A 334 38.79 21.39 -15.07
N VAL A 335 39.12 20.52 -14.13
CA VAL A 335 38.12 19.74 -13.35
C VAL A 335 37.10 20.60 -12.53
N PRO A 336 37.28 21.93 -12.23
CA PRO A 336 36.43 22.73 -11.35
C PRO A 336 34.94 22.83 -11.68
N ALA A 337 34.53 22.64 -12.93
CA ALA A 337 33.11 22.70 -13.33
C ALA A 337 32.28 21.51 -12.79
N LEU A 338 32.95 20.49 -12.25
CA LEU A 338 32.32 19.24 -11.80
C LEU A 338 31.89 19.26 -10.33
N PHE A 339 32.41 20.20 -9.54
CA PHE A 339 32.01 20.39 -8.15
C PHE A 339 30.95 21.49 -8.10
N GLN A 340 29.70 21.12 -8.34
CA GLN A 340 28.57 22.02 -8.16
C GLN A 340 28.21 22.06 -6.67
N ALA A 341 28.69 23.10 -5.99
CA ALA A 341 28.18 23.45 -4.67
C ALA A 341 26.78 24.02 -4.84
N THR A 342 25.80 23.35 -4.25
CA THR A 342 24.43 23.83 -4.20
C THR A 342 24.04 23.97 -2.74
N SER A 343 23.78 25.19 -2.29
CA SER A 343 23.02 25.34 -1.06
C SER A 343 21.60 24.90 -1.36
N THR A 344 21.18 23.79 -0.76
CA THR A 344 19.77 23.49 -0.65
C THR A 344 19.20 24.50 0.34
N GLY A 345 18.17 25.24 -0.04
CA GLY A 345 17.43 26.10 0.90
C GLY A 345 16.85 25.27 2.05
N PRO A 346 16.06 25.88 2.96
CA PRO A 346 15.45 25.13 4.06
C PRO A 346 14.71 23.91 3.54
N ILE A 347 15.18 22.72 3.94
CA ILE A 347 14.52 21.47 3.61
C ILE A 347 13.43 21.30 4.65
N THR A 348 12.23 21.73 4.27
CA THR A 348 11.05 21.85 5.15
C THR A 348 10.23 20.58 5.26
N ARG A 349 10.57 19.52 4.52
CA ARG A 349 9.80 18.27 4.50
C ARG A 349 10.70 17.09 4.77
N ILE A 350 11.15 17.02 6.01
CA ILE A 350 11.89 15.88 6.54
C ILE A 350 11.02 15.36 7.67
N LEU A 351 10.31 14.25 7.44
CA LEU A 351 9.84 13.44 8.56
C LEU A 351 11.12 12.98 9.26
N HIS A 352 11.41 13.62 10.38
CA HIS A 352 12.55 13.28 11.21
C HIS A 352 12.66 11.77 11.38
N GLY A 353 13.88 11.25 11.28
CA GLY A 353 14.24 10.02 11.97
C GLY A 353 13.67 10.14 13.37
N LEU A 354 12.69 9.29 13.64
CA LEU A 354 11.90 9.28 14.86
C LEU A 354 12.83 9.41 16.09
N PRO A 355 12.38 10.03 17.20
CA PRO A 355 13.18 10.09 18.41
C PRO A 355 13.81 8.72 18.72
N PRO A 356 15.06 8.65 19.20
CA PRO A 356 15.81 7.39 19.37
C PRO A 356 15.08 6.37 20.26
N ASP A 357 14.06 6.80 21.01
CA ASP A 357 13.10 5.91 21.66
C ASP A 357 12.04 5.37 20.67
N GLN A 358 12.51 4.62 19.66
CA GLN A 358 11.70 3.90 18.66
C GLN A 358 10.61 3.02 19.29
N LYS A 359 10.74 2.67 20.57
CA LYS A 359 9.77 1.86 21.31
C LYS A 359 8.45 2.59 21.56
N ARG A 360 8.42 3.93 21.51
CA ARG A 360 7.21 4.72 21.82
C ARG A 360 6.19 4.78 20.69
N LEU A 361 6.63 4.69 19.44
CA LEU A 361 5.74 4.87 18.29
C LEU A 361 4.96 3.60 17.91
N GLY A 362 5.21 2.50 18.61
CA GLY A 362 4.60 1.21 18.33
C GLY A 362 5.05 0.63 16.98
N PRO A 363 5.04 -0.70 16.83
CA PRO A 363 5.51 -1.36 15.60
C PRO A 363 4.66 -1.05 14.35
N GLN A 364 3.51 -0.40 14.49
CA GLN A 364 2.54 -0.22 13.41
C GLN A 364 2.71 1.06 12.60
N VAL A 365 3.35 2.09 13.16
CA VAL A 365 3.62 3.36 12.46
C VAL A 365 4.83 3.24 11.53
N TRP A 366 5.74 2.32 11.84
CA TRP A 366 7.04 2.17 11.20
C TRP A 366 7.02 1.96 9.68
N PRO A 367 6.17 1.09 9.10
CA PRO A 367 6.20 0.83 7.66
C PRO A 367 5.81 2.04 6.79
N MET A 368 4.96 2.93 7.30
CA MET A 368 4.61 4.17 6.58
C MET A 368 5.74 5.19 6.61
N LEU A 369 6.47 5.27 7.73
CA LEU A 369 7.60 6.19 7.85
C LEU A 369 8.81 5.76 7.04
N GLN A 370 9.07 4.45 6.93
CA GLN A 370 10.17 3.92 6.13
C GLN A 370 10.16 4.41 4.67
N PHE A 371 8.98 4.61 4.07
CA PHE A 371 8.88 5.13 2.71
C PHE A 371 9.42 6.56 2.59
N PHE A 372 9.19 7.41 3.59
CA PHE A 372 9.70 8.78 3.61
C PHE A 372 11.18 8.87 4.00
N MET A 373 11.70 7.84 4.68
CA MET A 373 13.07 7.85 5.22
C MET A 373 14.16 7.52 4.20
N ASN A 374 13.84 7.08 2.98
CA ASN A 374 14.84 6.69 1.98
C ASN A 374 15.25 7.82 1.03
N SER A 375 14.87 9.06 1.31
CA SER A 375 15.25 10.22 0.50
C SER A 375 15.48 11.46 1.34
N VAL A 376 16.36 12.33 0.86
CA VAL A 376 16.55 13.67 1.39
C VAL A 376 16.21 14.65 0.27
N ALA A 377 15.13 15.41 0.46
CA ALA A 377 14.61 16.30 -0.58
C ALA A 377 15.68 17.28 -1.06
N GLY A 378 15.91 17.33 -2.37
CA GLY A 378 16.93 18.19 -2.98
C GLY A 378 18.37 17.65 -2.96
N ILE A 379 18.66 16.57 -2.22
CA ILE A 379 19.98 15.91 -2.21
C ILE A 379 19.95 14.65 -3.07
N GLY A 380 19.03 13.72 -2.78
CA GLY A 380 18.94 12.45 -3.50
C GLY A 380 18.19 11.36 -2.72
N THR A 381 18.21 10.15 -3.28
CA THR A 381 17.62 8.94 -2.68
C THR A 381 18.71 7.97 -2.24
N GLY A 382 18.52 7.39 -1.06
CA GLY A 382 19.31 6.26 -0.58
C GLY A 382 19.20 6.09 0.93
N GLU A 383 19.08 4.85 1.41
CA GLU A 383 18.90 4.56 2.83
C GLU A 383 20.10 5.05 3.65
N ALA A 384 21.32 4.74 3.20
CA ALA A 384 22.55 5.17 3.85
C ALA A 384 22.74 6.70 3.79
N LEU A 385 22.38 7.33 2.66
CA LEU A 385 22.42 8.77 2.50
C LEU A 385 21.48 9.47 3.48
N ALA A 386 20.22 9.04 3.52
CA ALA A 386 19.22 9.66 4.38
C ALA A 386 19.53 9.43 5.86
N ALA A 387 19.80 8.19 6.26
CA ALA A 387 20.16 7.86 7.64
C ALA A 387 21.39 8.66 8.13
N GLY A 388 22.41 8.80 7.27
CA GLY A 388 23.61 9.55 7.58
C GLY A 388 23.39 11.06 7.67
N VAL A 389 22.69 11.66 6.70
CA VAL A 389 22.39 13.10 6.70
C VAL A 389 21.54 13.50 7.91
N TYR A 390 20.60 12.65 8.34
CA TYR A 390 19.77 12.93 9.52
C TYR A 390 20.51 12.81 10.85
N GLN A 391 21.67 12.14 10.88
CA GLN A 391 22.53 12.11 12.06
C GLN A 391 23.39 13.37 12.21
N LEU A 392 23.47 14.22 11.18
CA LEU A 392 24.19 15.49 11.30
C LEU A 392 23.48 16.45 12.25
N ASN A 393 24.26 17.13 13.09
CA ASN A 393 23.82 18.09 14.10
C ASN A 393 24.93 19.10 14.39
N GLU A 394 24.81 19.91 15.44
CA GLU A 394 25.82 20.93 15.79
C GLU A 394 27.17 20.34 16.23
N GLU A 395 27.18 19.13 16.79
CA GLU A 395 28.40 18.43 17.22
C GLU A 395 29.07 17.66 16.06
N ASN A 396 28.27 17.17 15.12
CA ASN A 396 28.70 16.46 13.91
C ASN A 396 28.13 17.17 12.67
N ARG A 397 28.70 18.33 12.34
CA ARG A 397 28.15 19.19 11.29
C ARG A 397 28.42 18.69 9.87
N VAL A 398 29.43 17.85 9.64
CA VAL A 398 29.88 17.52 8.28
C VAL A 398 29.98 16.02 8.10
N GLY A 399 29.43 15.51 7.01
CA GLY A 399 29.53 14.09 6.63
C GLY A 399 29.63 13.88 5.12
N MET A 400 30.26 12.76 4.75
CA MET A 400 30.31 12.27 3.38
C MET A 400 29.39 11.06 3.24
N PHE A 401 28.52 11.07 2.25
CA PHE A 401 27.52 10.04 2.03
C PHE A 401 27.53 9.58 0.58
N GLN A 402 27.15 8.34 0.35
CA GLN A 402 27.04 7.75 -0.99
C GLN A 402 25.55 7.48 -1.28
N ALA A 403 25.09 7.81 -2.49
CA ALA A 403 23.75 7.38 -2.92
C ALA A 403 23.77 5.91 -3.33
N ASP A 404 22.59 5.27 -3.29
CA ASP A 404 22.43 3.85 -3.62
C ASP A 404 22.84 3.51 -5.07
N THR A 405 22.85 4.51 -5.97
CA THR A 405 23.33 4.36 -7.35
C THR A 405 24.85 4.24 -7.46
N GLY A 406 25.59 4.32 -6.35
CA GLY A 406 27.02 4.02 -6.20
C GLY A 406 27.97 5.07 -6.78
N THR A 407 27.57 5.82 -7.80
CA THR A 407 28.45 6.74 -8.55
C THR A 407 28.43 8.17 -8.04
N GLN A 408 27.48 8.49 -7.16
CA GLN A 408 27.33 9.82 -6.57
C GLN A 408 27.71 9.81 -5.10
N ARG A 409 28.52 10.79 -4.72
CA ARG A 409 28.84 11.09 -3.32
C ARG A 409 28.36 12.50 -2.98
N TYR A 410 28.06 12.73 -1.72
CA TYR A 410 27.52 13.97 -1.20
C TYR A 410 28.32 14.37 0.03
N LEU A 411 29.03 15.49 -0.04
CA LEU A 411 29.53 16.17 1.15
C LEU A 411 28.40 17.08 1.62
N VAL A 412 27.87 16.79 2.80
CA VAL A 412 26.75 17.51 3.39
C VAL A 412 27.22 18.16 4.68
N ARG A 413 26.90 19.44 4.83
CA ARG A 413 27.13 20.21 6.05
C ARG A 413 25.80 20.67 6.64
N PHE A 414 25.56 20.38 7.89
CA PHE A 414 24.47 20.90 8.68
C PHE A 414 24.73 22.36 9.05
N ILE A 415 23.87 23.24 8.54
CA ILE A 415 23.93 24.69 8.82
C ILE A 415 23.24 24.98 10.14
N GLY A 416 22.03 24.44 10.32
CA GLY A 416 21.22 24.66 11.50
C GLY A 416 19.81 24.10 11.38
N LYS A 417 19.08 24.19 12.49
CA LYS A 417 17.69 23.80 12.63
C LYS A 417 16.81 25.05 12.63
N GLY A 418 15.72 25.04 11.87
CA GLY A 418 14.65 26.01 11.97
C GLY A 418 13.37 25.33 12.47
N THR A 419 12.49 26.09 13.08
CA THR A 419 11.13 25.66 13.41
C THR A 419 10.15 26.45 12.55
N ALA A 420 9.04 25.82 12.15
CA ALA A 420 7.93 26.57 11.59
C ALA A 420 7.43 27.64 12.58
N ASP A 421 6.74 28.66 12.08
CA ASP A 421 6.11 29.65 12.93
C ASP A 421 4.98 29.05 13.77
N GLU A 422 4.57 29.75 14.84
CA GLU A 422 3.57 29.28 15.79
C GLU A 422 2.20 28.99 15.13
N ALA A 423 1.84 29.74 14.07
CA ALA A 423 0.58 29.54 13.36
C ALA A 423 0.61 28.22 12.56
N ALA A 424 1.70 27.95 11.84
CA ALA A 424 1.92 26.71 11.12
C ALA A 424 2.01 25.50 12.07
N ILE A 425 2.63 25.65 13.23
CA ILE A 425 2.67 24.63 14.29
C ILE A 425 1.25 24.30 14.75
N LYS A 426 0.43 25.32 15.04
CA LYS A 426 -0.96 25.13 15.48
C LYS A 426 -1.81 24.41 14.44
N GLU A 427 -1.80 24.87 13.18
CA GLU A 427 -2.52 24.22 12.08
C GLU A 427 -2.08 22.77 11.91
N THR A 428 -0.76 22.52 11.93
CA THR A 428 -0.19 21.18 11.82
C THR A 428 -0.61 20.30 13.01
N SER A 429 -0.72 20.85 14.22
CA SER A 429 -1.09 20.09 15.42
C SER A 429 -2.52 19.54 15.37
N GLU A 430 -3.46 20.30 14.84
CA GLU A 430 -4.85 19.87 14.70
C GLU A 430 -4.96 18.72 13.69
N LYS A 431 -4.31 18.88 12.54
CA LYS A 431 -4.25 17.85 11.50
C LYS A 431 -3.54 16.58 11.98
N VAL A 432 -2.38 16.73 12.61
CA VAL A 432 -1.62 15.60 13.18
C VAL A 432 -2.45 14.86 14.22
N ARG A 433 -3.22 15.56 15.06
CA ARG A 433 -4.08 14.91 16.05
C ARG A 433 -5.15 14.05 15.39
N GLU A 434 -5.81 14.56 14.35
CA GLU A 434 -6.82 13.81 13.57
C GLU A 434 -6.21 12.59 12.87
N ASP A 435 -5.06 12.77 12.22
CA ASP A 435 -4.33 11.70 11.53
C ASP A 435 -3.89 10.60 12.53
N LEU A 436 -3.34 11.00 13.68
CA LEU A 436 -2.92 10.05 14.73
C LEU A 436 -4.10 9.30 15.34
N GLN A 437 -5.23 9.97 15.52
CA GLN A 437 -6.44 9.32 16.05
C GLN A 437 -6.93 8.26 15.07
N SER A 438 -6.99 8.60 13.79
CA SER A 438 -7.36 7.67 12.72
C SER A 438 -6.40 6.48 12.65
N MET A 439 -5.09 6.74 12.67
CA MET A 439 -4.07 5.69 12.67
C MET A 439 -4.16 4.77 13.88
N ARG A 440 -4.31 5.32 15.09
CA ARG A 440 -4.46 4.53 16.32
C ARG A 440 -5.70 3.68 16.29
N ALA A 441 -6.82 4.23 15.81
CA ALA A 441 -8.06 3.48 15.71
C ALA A 441 -7.93 2.30 14.73
N VAL A 442 -7.35 2.52 13.55
CA VAL A 442 -7.08 1.46 12.56
C VAL A 442 -6.18 0.37 13.15
N THR A 443 -5.13 0.77 13.86
CA THR A 443 -4.23 -0.15 14.57
C THR A 443 -4.95 -0.97 15.64
N ALA A 444 -5.76 -0.32 16.49
CA ALA A 444 -6.52 -0.97 17.55
C ALA A 444 -7.55 -1.95 16.97
N TYR A 445 -8.27 -1.55 15.92
CA TYR A 445 -9.24 -2.39 15.23
C TYR A 445 -8.60 -3.61 14.59
N ARG A 446 -7.48 -3.44 13.88
CA ARG A 446 -6.71 -4.57 13.31
C ARG A 446 -6.22 -5.53 14.39
N SER A 447 -5.75 -4.99 15.52
CA SER A 447 -5.34 -5.82 16.66
C SER A 447 -6.51 -6.65 17.19
N LEU A 448 -7.69 -6.04 17.34
CA LEU A 448 -8.91 -6.73 17.73
C LEU A 448 -9.30 -7.82 16.73
N VAL A 449 -9.33 -7.51 15.43
CA VAL A 449 -9.63 -8.49 14.36
C VAL A 449 -8.65 -9.66 14.40
N ASN A 450 -7.35 -9.38 14.55
CA ASN A 450 -6.32 -10.41 14.61
C ASN A 450 -6.45 -11.30 15.85
N GLU A 451 -6.79 -10.72 17.00
CA GLU A 451 -7.05 -11.46 18.23
C GLU A 451 -8.30 -12.34 18.11
N LEU A 452 -9.37 -11.83 17.51
CA LEU A 452 -10.58 -12.61 17.23
C LEU A 452 -10.28 -13.73 16.23
N ARG A 453 -9.53 -13.46 15.17
CA ARG A 453 -9.08 -14.47 14.21
C ARG A 453 -8.20 -15.53 14.89
N SER A 454 -7.26 -15.13 15.77
CA SER A 454 -6.37 -16.07 16.45
C SER A 454 -7.13 -16.99 17.41
N LYS A 455 -8.07 -16.45 18.18
CA LYS A 455 -8.99 -17.22 19.05
C LYS A 455 -9.87 -18.20 18.26
N ASN A 456 -10.09 -17.95 16.97
CA ASN A 456 -10.85 -18.80 16.07
C ASN A 456 -9.97 -19.63 15.10
N LYS A 457 -8.63 -19.52 15.18
CA LYS A 457 -7.68 -20.02 14.16
C LYS A 457 -7.68 -21.53 14.01
N GLU A 458 -7.88 -22.28 15.10
CA GLU A 458 -7.99 -23.76 15.06
C GLU A 458 -9.12 -24.25 14.14
N ARG A 459 -10.10 -23.40 13.81
CA ARG A 459 -11.26 -23.74 12.98
C ARG A 459 -11.20 -23.16 11.56
N VAL A 460 -10.49 -22.05 11.35
CA VAL A 460 -10.45 -21.33 10.06
C VAL A 460 -9.41 -21.92 9.10
N SER A 461 -8.21 -22.29 9.57
CA SER A 461 -7.10 -22.62 8.65
C SER A 461 -7.26 -23.95 7.93
N LYS A 462 -7.87 -24.95 8.57
CA LYS A 462 -8.04 -26.28 7.97
C LYS A 462 -8.99 -26.21 6.76
N ILE A 463 -10.10 -25.49 6.92
CA ILE A 463 -11.18 -25.48 5.93
C ILE A 463 -10.89 -24.55 4.76
N PHE A 464 -10.19 -23.43 5.00
CA PHE A 464 -9.81 -22.51 3.92
C PHE A 464 -8.84 -23.16 2.93
N ASN A 465 -7.86 -23.91 3.44
CA ASN A 465 -6.94 -24.66 2.58
C ASN A 465 -7.68 -25.78 1.83
N ASP A 466 -8.56 -26.54 2.52
CA ASP A 466 -9.38 -27.59 1.90
C ASP A 466 -10.32 -27.03 0.80
N ALA A 467 -10.88 -25.83 1.00
CA ALA A 467 -11.78 -25.19 0.02
C ALA A 467 -11.04 -24.65 -1.21
N ILE A 468 -9.85 -24.08 -1.01
CA ILE A 468 -8.98 -23.66 -2.13
C ILE A 468 -8.53 -24.88 -2.92
N GLU A 469 -8.13 -25.96 -2.26
CA GLU A 469 -7.76 -27.23 -2.92
C GLU A 469 -8.96 -27.81 -3.70
N GLN A 470 -10.15 -27.86 -3.12
CA GLN A 470 -11.36 -28.33 -3.81
C GLN A 470 -11.75 -27.47 -5.01
N GLU A 471 -11.61 -26.14 -4.93
CA GLU A 471 -11.90 -25.26 -6.07
C GLU A 471 -10.82 -25.40 -7.17
N TYR A 472 -9.55 -25.58 -6.79
CA TYR A 472 -8.46 -25.85 -7.72
C TYR A 472 -8.64 -27.21 -8.43
N GLU A 473 -9.03 -28.26 -7.70
CA GLU A 473 -9.37 -29.57 -8.27
C GLU A 473 -10.61 -29.49 -9.18
N ALA A 474 -11.65 -28.77 -8.77
CA ALA A 474 -12.83 -28.58 -9.60
C ALA A 474 -12.53 -27.79 -10.89
N MET A 475 -11.63 -26.81 -10.83
CA MET A 475 -11.16 -26.06 -12.01
C MET A 475 -10.29 -26.95 -12.92
N SER A 476 -9.37 -27.72 -12.34
CA SER A 476 -8.52 -28.68 -13.08
C SER A 476 -9.37 -29.74 -13.79
N ASN A 477 -10.38 -30.29 -13.12
CA ASN A 477 -11.28 -31.29 -13.71
C ASN A 477 -12.15 -30.70 -14.83
N ARG A 478 -12.55 -29.41 -14.75
CA ARG A 478 -13.27 -28.75 -15.84
C ARG A 478 -12.40 -28.48 -17.06
N GLN A 479 -11.09 -28.25 -16.88
CA GLN A 479 -10.15 -28.11 -17.99
C GLN A 479 -9.92 -29.44 -18.71
N GLN A 480 -9.84 -30.56 -17.98
CA GLN A 480 -9.63 -31.89 -18.57
C GLN A 480 -10.84 -32.46 -19.32
N VAL A 481 -12.06 -31.99 -19.04
CA VAL A 481 -13.30 -32.44 -19.72
C VAL A 481 -13.62 -31.57 -20.96
N GLY A 482 -12.83 -30.51 -21.19
CA GLY A 482 -12.96 -29.59 -22.33
C GLY A 482 -12.02 -29.85 -23.51
N GLU A 483 -11.17 -30.88 -23.43
CA GLU A 483 -10.37 -31.46 -24.53
C GLU A 483 -11.00 -32.78 -24.98
#